data_AF-A0A3D3CEA1-F1
#
_entry.id   AF-A0A3D3CEA1-F1
#
_cell.length_a   1.000
_cell.length_b   1.000
_cell.length_c   1.000
_cell.angle_alpha   90.00
_cell.angle_beta   90.00
_cell.angle_gamma   90.00
#
_symmetry.space_group_name_H-M   'P 1'
#
loop_
_entity.id
_entity.type
_entity.pdbx_description
1 polymer ?
#
loop_
_entity_poly.entity_id
_entity_poly.type
_entity_poly.pdbx_seq_one_letter_code
_entity_poly.pdbx_strand_id
1 'polypeptide(L)'
;EKRPRLFLRTSEFLWQEGHTAHATSREAVEETLRMLEVYRTVMTDELALPVIAGEKTKGERFPGAVDTYTCETMMSDRKALQAGTSHFLGQNFAKAFDIKFQNKDGDLEYAWTTSWGVSTRLIGAIIMTHSDDDGLVLPPRVAPVQ
;
A
#
# COMPACT_ATOMS: atom_id res chain seq x y z
N GLU A 1 10.49 -1.99 -16.98
CA GLU A 1 10.29 -0.51 -16.97
C GLU A 1 11.10 0.15 -18.09
N LYS A 2 10.57 1.17 -18.81
CA LYS A 2 11.28 1.85 -19.92
C LYS A 2 12.06 3.09 -19.47
N ARG A 3 11.75 3.66 -18.29
CA ARG A 3 12.47 4.79 -17.68
C ARG A 3 12.72 4.51 -16.20
N PRO A 4 13.78 3.76 -15.86
CA PRO A 4 14.06 3.42 -14.48
C PRO A 4 14.45 4.65 -13.67
N ARG A 5 13.99 4.69 -12.42
CA ARG A 5 14.43 5.61 -11.37
C ARG A 5 14.70 4.76 -10.15
N LEU A 6 15.94 4.81 -9.65
CA LEU A 6 16.37 4.02 -8.49
C LEU A 6 15.35 4.15 -7.35
N PHE A 7 15.00 3.02 -6.75
CA PHE A 7 13.94 2.82 -5.75
C PHE A 7 12.50 3.13 -6.18
N LEU A 8 12.25 4.19 -6.95
CA LEU A 8 10.91 4.65 -7.30
C LEU A 8 10.24 3.78 -8.37
N ARG A 9 11.03 3.34 -9.35
CA ARG A 9 10.54 2.58 -10.51
C ARG A 9 11.68 1.80 -11.15
N THR A 10 11.72 0.50 -10.92
CA THR A 10 12.72 -0.42 -11.49
C THR A 10 12.02 -1.61 -12.13
N SER A 11 12.72 -2.36 -12.98
CA SER A 11 12.16 -3.60 -13.55
C SER A 11 12.01 -4.71 -12.52
N GLU A 12 12.89 -4.72 -11.52
CA GLU A 12 12.86 -5.60 -10.35
C GLU A 12 12.96 -4.73 -9.11
N PHE A 13 12.14 -5.00 -8.09
CA PHE A 13 12.15 -4.30 -6.82
C PHE A 13 11.71 -5.26 -5.71
N LEU A 14 12.22 -5.02 -4.51
CA LEU A 14 11.73 -5.73 -3.33
C LEU A 14 10.46 -5.04 -2.83
N TRP A 15 9.50 -5.85 -2.42
CA TRP A 15 8.27 -5.38 -1.82
C TRP A 15 7.69 -6.41 -0.86
N GLN A 16 6.81 -5.94 0.00
CA GLN A 16 5.91 -6.78 0.77
C GLN A 16 4.53 -6.67 0.12
N GLU A 17 3.91 -7.83 -0.10
CA GLU A 17 2.53 -7.95 -0.55
C GLU A 17 1.74 -8.82 0.42
N GLY A 18 0.57 -8.34 0.82
CA GLY A 18 -0.33 -9.04 1.72
C GLY A 18 -1.62 -9.36 0.97
N HIS A 19 -2.17 -10.54 1.25
CA HIS A 19 -3.41 -11.01 0.65
C HIS A 19 -4.24 -11.69 1.73
N THR A 20 -5.52 -11.38 1.80
CA THR A 20 -6.44 -11.96 2.79
C THR A 20 -7.77 -12.32 2.15
N ALA A 21 -8.47 -13.29 2.73
CA ALA A 21 -9.79 -13.75 2.32
C ALA A 21 -10.70 -13.85 3.55
N HIS A 22 -11.90 -13.28 3.44
CA HIS A 22 -12.83 -13.07 4.54
C HIS A 22 -14.21 -13.64 4.21
N ALA A 23 -14.95 -14.04 5.24
CA ALA A 23 -16.32 -14.50 5.09
C ALA A 23 -17.27 -13.35 4.75
N THR A 24 -17.02 -12.14 5.27
CA THR A 24 -17.90 -10.99 5.07
C THR A 24 -17.19 -9.79 4.43
N SER A 25 -17.96 -8.96 3.72
CA SER A 25 -17.46 -7.70 3.14
C SER A 25 -16.96 -6.74 4.22
N ARG A 26 -17.63 -6.72 5.38
CA ARG A 26 -17.27 -5.86 6.50
C ARG A 26 -15.86 -6.16 7.01
N GLU A 27 -15.55 -7.44 7.28
CA GLU A 27 -14.21 -7.85 7.73
C GLU A 27 -13.13 -7.49 6.70
N ALA A 28 -13.43 -7.66 5.40
CA ALA A 28 -12.51 -7.28 4.34
C ALA A 28 -12.27 -5.76 4.28
N VAL A 29 -13.29 -4.93 4.47
CA VAL A 29 -13.13 -3.47 4.52
C VAL A 29 -12.35 -3.05 5.78
N GLU A 30 -12.66 -3.63 6.93
CA GLU A 30 -11.94 -3.41 8.19
C GLU A 30 -10.46 -3.76 8.03
N GLU A 31 -10.14 -4.90 7.40
CA GLU A 31 -8.76 -5.30 7.10
C GLU A 31 -8.05 -4.31 6.18
N THR A 32 -8.76 -3.86 5.13
CA THR A 32 -8.21 -2.92 4.16
C THR A 32 -7.79 -1.62 4.84
N LEU A 33 -8.66 -1.06 5.69
CA LEU A 33 -8.39 0.17 6.42
C LEU A 33 -7.36 -0.02 7.53
N ARG A 34 -7.36 -1.18 8.21
CA ARG A 34 -6.35 -1.54 9.21
C ARG A 34 -4.95 -1.51 8.60
N MET A 35 -4.77 -2.10 7.42
CA MET A 35 -3.45 -2.16 6.78
C MET A 35 -3.01 -0.81 6.22
N LEU A 36 -3.94 0.03 5.78
CA LEU A 36 -3.64 1.43 5.46
C LEU A 36 -3.08 2.16 6.69
N GLU A 37 -3.69 1.96 7.86
CA GLU A 37 -3.27 2.60 9.10
C GLU A 37 -1.92 2.09 9.62
N VAL A 38 -1.65 0.79 9.47
CA VAL A 38 -0.32 0.21 9.75
C VAL A 38 0.73 0.90 8.89
N TYR A 39 0.48 1.05 7.59
CA TYR A 39 1.39 1.77 6.71
C TYR A 39 1.54 3.24 7.07
N ARG A 40 0.44 3.92 7.38
CA ARG A 40 0.46 5.32 7.83
C ARG A 40 1.37 5.48 9.05
N THR A 41 1.20 4.62 10.05
CA THR A 41 1.99 4.63 11.30
C THR A 41 3.47 4.40 11.02
N VAL A 42 3.82 3.39 10.21
CA VAL A 42 5.24 3.16 9.84
C VAL A 42 5.80 4.38 9.12
N MET A 43 5.07 4.96 8.19
CA MET A 43 5.52 6.14 7.43
C MET A 43 5.72 7.36 8.34
N THR A 44 4.79 7.65 9.25
CA THR A 44 4.89 8.83 10.13
C THR A 44 5.88 8.64 11.26
N ASP A 45 5.85 7.50 11.93
CA ASP A 45 6.51 7.32 13.22
C ASP A 45 7.93 6.78 13.05
N GLU A 46 8.14 5.90 12.07
CA GLU A 46 9.45 5.28 11.79
C GLU A 46 10.22 6.03 10.70
N LEU A 47 9.53 6.46 9.64
CA LEU A 47 10.17 7.10 8.48
C LEU A 47 10.13 8.64 8.52
N ALA A 48 9.46 9.23 9.50
CA ALA A 48 9.23 10.67 9.61
C ALA A 48 8.64 11.30 8.34
N LEU A 49 7.89 10.54 7.54
CA LEU A 49 7.28 11.02 6.30
C LEU A 49 5.90 11.63 6.60
N PRO A 50 5.63 12.89 6.19
CA PRO A 50 4.29 13.42 6.23
C PRO A 50 3.46 12.75 5.14
N VAL A 51 2.36 12.10 5.54
CA VAL A 51 1.48 11.38 4.62
C VAL A 51 0.02 11.79 4.79
N ILE A 52 -0.72 11.78 3.68
CA ILE A 52 -2.16 11.94 3.62
C ILE A 52 -2.76 10.60 3.24
N ALA A 53 -3.51 9.99 4.16
CA ALA A 53 -4.30 8.81 3.87
C ALA A 53 -5.61 9.21 3.16
N GLY A 54 -6.01 8.46 2.14
CA GLY A 54 -7.24 8.74 1.42
C GLY A 54 -7.61 7.64 0.42
N GLU A 55 -8.72 7.86 -0.28
CA GLU A 55 -9.23 6.97 -1.32
C GLU A 55 -8.83 7.48 -2.71
N LYS A 56 -8.40 6.58 -3.59
CA LYS A 56 -8.17 6.88 -5.00
C LYS A 56 -9.50 7.06 -5.71
N THR A 57 -9.53 7.99 -6.66
CA THR A 57 -10.68 8.10 -7.57
C THR A 57 -10.82 6.83 -8.41
N LYS A 58 -12.00 6.62 -9.00
CA LYS A 58 -12.28 5.45 -9.85
C LYS A 58 -11.28 5.26 -11.00
N GLY A 59 -10.67 6.34 -11.50
CA GLY A 59 -9.68 6.29 -12.58
C GLY A 59 -8.28 5.85 -12.13
N GLU A 60 -7.96 6.03 -10.84
CA GLU A 60 -6.62 5.79 -10.28
C GLU A 60 -6.56 4.56 -9.35
N ARG A 61 -7.69 3.87 -9.13
CA ARG A 61 -7.74 2.65 -8.33
C ARG A 61 -7.03 1.48 -9.02
N PHE A 62 -6.62 0.49 -8.24
CA PHE A 62 -6.03 -0.73 -8.78
C PHE A 62 -7.02 -1.47 -9.70
N PRO A 63 -6.60 -1.92 -10.89
CA PRO A 63 -7.47 -2.68 -11.78
C PRO A 63 -8.04 -3.93 -11.11
N GLY A 64 -9.37 -4.00 -11.01
CA GLY A 64 -10.06 -5.12 -10.35
C GLY A 64 -10.35 -4.89 -8.86
N ALA A 65 -9.88 -3.79 -8.26
CA ALA A 65 -10.33 -3.39 -6.93
C ALA A 65 -11.72 -2.70 -6.99
N VAL A 66 -12.51 -2.88 -5.93
CA VAL A 66 -13.71 -2.07 -5.69
C VAL A 66 -13.25 -0.69 -5.25
N ASP A 67 -12.46 -0.64 -4.18
CA ASP A 67 -11.88 0.59 -3.63
C ASP A 67 -10.37 0.44 -3.46
N THR A 68 -9.65 1.55 -3.59
CA THR A 68 -8.20 1.60 -3.33
C THR A 68 -7.92 2.76 -2.42
N TYR A 69 -7.31 2.46 -1.28
CA TYR A 69 -6.80 3.42 -0.34
C TYR A 69 -5.29 3.56 -0.49
N THR A 70 -4.80 4.75 -0.18
CA THR A 70 -3.42 5.15 -0.43
C THR A 70 -2.91 6.08 0.68
N CYS A 71 -1.60 6.04 0.92
CA CYS A 71 -0.88 7.09 1.64
C CYS A 71 -0.05 7.90 0.63
N GLU A 72 -0.39 9.17 0.47
CA GLU A 72 0.32 10.11 -0.42
C GLU A 72 1.26 11.01 0.38
N THR A 73 2.48 11.19 -0.10
CA THR A 73 3.47 12.10 0.51
C THR A 73 4.00 13.10 -0.52
N MET A 74 4.51 14.23 -0.04
CA MET A 74 5.06 15.30 -0.88
C MET A 74 6.58 15.29 -0.79
N MET A 75 7.25 15.29 -1.94
CA MET A 75 8.71 15.35 -2.04
C MET A 75 9.20 16.81 -2.00
N SER A 76 10.49 17.03 -1.76
CA SER A 76 11.07 18.38 -1.71
C SER A 76 10.95 19.15 -3.04
N ASP A 77 10.80 18.44 -4.16
CA ASP A 77 10.54 19.01 -5.49
C ASP A 77 9.05 19.30 -5.76
N ARG A 78 8.20 19.21 -4.73
CA ARG A 78 6.74 19.45 -4.75
C ARG A 78 5.95 18.47 -5.62
N LYS A 79 6.49 17.31 -5.93
CA LYS A 79 5.74 16.22 -6.56
C LYS A 79 5.19 15.27 -5.50
N ALA A 80 3.95 14.83 -5.70
CA ALA A 80 3.37 13.78 -4.88
C ALA A 80 3.96 12.41 -5.22
N LEU A 81 4.07 11.55 -4.21
CA LEU A 81 4.48 10.16 -4.33
C LEU A 81 3.54 9.27 -3.50
N GLN A 82 2.97 8.27 -4.16
CA GLN A 82 2.24 7.19 -3.48
C GLN A 82 3.24 6.31 -2.72
N ALA A 83 3.16 6.34 -1.39
CA ALA A 83 4.06 5.62 -0.48
C ALA A 83 3.61 4.18 -0.18
N GLY A 84 2.30 3.91 -0.24
CA GLY A 84 1.74 2.57 -0.01
C GLY A 84 0.26 2.51 -0.36
N THR A 85 -0.26 1.31 -0.60
CA THR A 85 -1.66 1.09 -0.97
C THR A 85 -2.28 -0.10 -0.26
N SER A 86 -3.59 0.00 -0.04
CA SER A 86 -4.43 -1.07 0.47
C SER A 86 -5.74 -1.11 -0.33
N HIS A 87 -6.13 -2.31 -0.76
CA HIS A 87 -7.17 -2.52 -1.76
C HIS A 87 -8.27 -3.42 -1.20
N PHE A 88 -9.50 -2.93 -1.28
CA PHE A 88 -10.68 -3.78 -1.13
C PHE A 88 -11.03 -4.35 -2.50
N LEU A 89 -10.79 -5.66 -2.70
CA LEU A 89 -10.96 -6.32 -3.99
C LEU A 89 -12.39 -6.84 -4.20
N GLY A 90 -13.24 -6.76 -3.17
CA GLY A 90 -14.57 -7.36 -3.18
C GLY A 90 -14.48 -8.87 -3.41
N GLN A 91 -15.35 -9.38 -4.28
CA GLN A 91 -15.34 -10.78 -4.70
C GLN A 91 -14.76 -10.98 -6.12
N ASN A 92 -14.12 -9.97 -6.71
CA ASN A 92 -13.68 -10.03 -8.11
C ASN A 92 -12.65 -11.14 -8.32
N PHE A 93 -11.65 -11.23 -7.45
CA PHE A 93 -10.64 -12.28 -7.49
C PHE A 93 -11.22 -13.64 -7.08
N ALA A 94 -12.06 -13.68 -6.06
CA ALA A 94 -12.71 -14.93 -5.64
C ALA A 94 -13.54 -15.55 -6.77
N LYS A 95 -14.26 -14.75 -7.56
CA LYS A 95 -15.01 -15.23 -8.73
C LYS A 95 -14.08 -15.66 -9.87
N ALA A 96 -12.99 -14.94 -10.11
CA ALA A 96 -12.04 -15.26 -11.17
C ALA A 96 -11.27 -16.57 -10.92
N PHE A 97 -10.99 -16.89 -9.65
CA PHE A 97 -10.19 -18.06 -9.24
C PHE A 97 -11.01 -19.14 -8.51
N ASP A 98 -12.34 -19.04 -8.51
CA ASP A 98 -13.28 -19.95 -7.84
C ASP A 98 -13.00 -20.18 -6.33
N ILE A 99 -12.69 -19.10 -5.60
CA ILE A 99 -12.40 -19.14 -4.16
C ILE A 99 -13.72 -19.11 -3.37
N LYS A 100 -14.20 -20.29 -2.97
CA LYS A 100 -15.43 -20.48 -2.20
C LYS A 100 -15.18 -21.11 -0.84
N PHE A 101 -16.12 -20.92 0.07
CA PHE A 101 -16.20 -21.62 1.35
C PHE A 101 -17.64 -22.01 1.65
N GLN A 102 -17.82 -23.03 2.50
CA GLN A 102 -19.13 -23.37 3.04
C GLN A 102 -19.38 -22.51 4.28
N ASN A 103 -20.47 -21.75 4.29
CA ASN A 103 -20.88 -20.92 5.42
C ASN A 103 -21.50 -21.77 6.54
N LYS A 104 -21.90 -21.14 7.65
CA LYS A 104 -22.49 -21.83 8.81
C LYS A 104 -23.85 -22.48 8.51
N ASP A 105 -24.55 -22.00 7.51
CA ASP A 105 -25.85 -22.50 7.07
C ASP A 105 -25.71 -23.64 6.04
N GLY A 106 -24.48 -23.95 5.62
CA GLY A 106 -24.16 -25.01 4.67
C GLY A 106 -24.10 -24.55 3.21
N ASP A 107 -24.36 -23.27 2.93
CA ASP A 107 -24.32 -22.70 1.59
C ASP A 107 -22.89 -22.40 1.13
N LEU A 108 -22.64 -22.50 -0.17
CA LEU A 108 -21.37 -22.12 -0.77
C LEU A 108 -21.37 -20.63 -1.13
N GLU A 109 -20.42 -19.89 -0.57
CA GLU A 109 -20.23 -18.47 -0.82
C GLU A 109 -18.82 -18.14 -1.33
N TYR A 110 -18.69 -17.07 -2.11
CA TYR A 110 -17.38 -16.55 -2.52
C TYR A 110 -16.76 -15.70 -1.41
N ALA A 111 -15.46 -15.89 -1.18
CA ALA A 111 -14.72 -15.09 -0.21
C ALA A 111 -14.61 -13.62 -0.63
N TRP A 112 -14.55 -12.72 0.35
CA TRP A 112 -14.23 -11.31 0.17
C TRP A 112 -12.74 -11.10 0.35
N THR A 113 -12.06 -10.52 -0.64
CA THR A 113 -10.59 -10.48 -0.65
C THR A 113 -10.05 -9.07 -0.50
N THR A 114 -8.86 -8.95 0.09
CA THR A 114 -8.08 -7.70 0.14
C THR A 114 -6.65 -7.95 -0.31
N SER A 115 -5.99 -6.89 -0.76
CA SER A 115 -4.56 -6.91 -1.03
C SER A 115 -3.93 -5.57 -0.65
N TRP A 116 -2.69 -5.58 -0.20
CA TRP A 116 -1.99 -4.37 0.26
C TRP A 116 -0.49 -4.54 0.08
N GLY A 117 0.23 -3.42 -0.12
CA GLY A 117 1.65 -3.49 -0.40
C GLY A 117 2.40 -2.19 -0.25
N VAL A 118 3.67 -2.32 0.11
CA VAL A 118 4.71 -1.29 0.10
C VAL A 118 6.00 -1.87 -0.46
N SER A 119 6.82 -1.03 -1.10
CA SER A 119 8.06 -1.46 -1.74
C SER A 119 9.25 -0.62 -1.32
N THR A 120 10.42 -0.94 -1.87
CA THR A 120 11.62 -0.12 -1.78
C THR A 120 11.42 1.33 -2.21
N ARG A 121 10.29 1.69 -2.85
CA ARG A 121 9.89 3.07 -3.10
C ARG A 121 9.91 3.94 -1.84
N LEU A 122 9.69 3.37 -0.65
CA LEU A 122 9.80 4.09 0.62
C LEU A 122 11.22 4.62 0.88
N ILE A 123 12.26 3.92 0.43
CA ILE A 123 13.64 4.41 0.50
C ILE A 123 13.78 5.67 -0.37
N GLY A 124 13.21 5.65 -1.58
CA GLY A 124 13.17 6.82 -2.44
C GLY A 124 12.40 7.99 -1.82
N ALA A 125 11.30 7.72 -1.11
CA ALA A 125 10.54 8.74 -0.39
C ALA A 125 11.39 9.41 0.70
N ILE A 126 12.08 8.63 1.54
CA ILE A 126 12.99 9.13 2.58
C ILE A 126 14.04 10.06 1.97
N ILE A 127 14.71 9.60 0.91
CA ILE A 127 15.75 10.37 0.23
C ILE A 127 15.18 11.70 -0.27
N MET A 128 14.05 11.68 -0.98
CA MET A 128 13.50 12.87 -1.63
C MET A 128 12.74 13.81 -0.68
N THR A 129 12.44 13.38 0.54
CA THR A 129 11.81 14.22 1.57
C THR A 129 12.84 14.87 2.49
N HIS A 130 13.86 14.14 2.91
CA HIS A 130 14.73 14.57 4.01
C HIS A 130 16.10 15.09 3.57
N SER A 131 16.62 14.64 2.42
CA SER A 131 17.96 15.03 1.96
C SER A 131 18.03 16.52 1.58
N ASP A 132 19.22 17.09 1.70
CA ASP A 132 19.52 18.48 1.38
C ASP A 132 20.74 18.58 0.45
N ASP A 133 21.31 19.79 0.31
CA ASP A 133 22.45 20.06 -0.56
C ASP A 133 23.76 19.41 -0.06
N ASP A 134 23.85 19.08 1.24
CA ASP A 134 25.00 18.41 1.84
C ASP A 134 24.88 16.87 1.78
N GLY A 135 23.69 16.36 1.46
CA GLY A 135 23.47 14.98 1.08
C GLY A 135 22.34 14.29 1.83
N LEU A 136 22.54 13.02 2.16
CA LEU A 136 21.49 12.17 2.73
C LEU A 136 21.25 12.49 4.21
N VAL A 137 19.99 12.76 4.55
CA VAL A 137 19.54 12.88 5.94
C VAL A 137 18.56 11.72 6.20
N LEU A 138 18.95 10.80 7.08
CA LEU A 138 18.12 9.63 7.42
C LEU A 138 17.31 9.89 8.71
N PRO A 139 16.03 9.49 8.76
CA PRO A 139 15.28 9.46 10.00
C PRO A 139 15.99 8.57 11.03
N PRO A 140 16.17 9.02 12.30
CA PRO A 140 16.98 8.32 13.28
C PRO A 140 16.59 6.85 13.52
N ARG A 141 15.30 6.51 13.42
CA ARG A 141 14.80 5.15 13.69
C ARG A 141 15.16 4.12 12.64
N VAL A 142 15.52 4.56 11.44
CA VAL A 142 15.91 3.69 10.31
C VAL A 142 17.33 3.95 9.81
N ALA A 143 18.08 4.84 10.48
CA ALA A 143 19.48 5.08 10.19
C ALA A 143 20.31 3.84 10.60
N PRO A 144 21.16 3.28 9.71
CA PRO A 144 22.01 2.14 10.05
C PRO A 144 23.04 2.43 11.15
N VAL A 145 23.39 3.70 11.35
CA VAL A 145 24.30 4.21 12.39
C VAL A 145 23.64 5.44 13.01
N GLN A 146 23.63 5.51 14.35
CA GLN A 146 22.97 6.57 15.15
C GLN A 146 23.99 7.41 15.91
#